data_AF-A0A1I7RU27-F1
#
_entry.id   AF-A0A1I7RU27-F1
#
_cell.length_a   1.000
_cell.length_b   1.000
_cell.length_c   1.000
_cell.angle_alpha   90.00
_cell.angle_beta   90.00
_cell.angle_gamma   90.00
#
_symmetry.space_group_name_H-M   'P 1'
#
loop_
_entity.id
_entity.type
_entity.pdbx_description
1 polymer ?
#
loop_
_entity_poly.entity_id
_entity_poly.type
_entity_poly.pdbx_seq_one_letter_code
_entity_poly.pdbx_strand_id
1 'polypeptide(L)' 'MCGIFAYLNFLTPKSRKEVVDILIQGLRRMEYRGYDSAGLAIDSGKPEEAHSPVALFRKCGKVDNLQEAIN' A
#
# COMPACT_ATOMS: atom_id res chain seq x y z
N MET A 1 -2.73 10.40 -16.00
CA MET A 1 -1.31 10.40 -15.55
C MET A 1 -1.21 9.32 -14.46
N CYS A 2 -0.03 8.93 -13.98
CA CYS A 2 0.06 7.91 -12.90
C CYS A 2 0.95 8.43 -11.75
N GLY A 3 0.89 7.75 -10.60
CA GLY A 3 1.73 8.03 -9.42
C GLY A 3 2.28 6.75 -8.80
N ILE A 4 3.53 6.78 -8.33
CA ILE A 4 4.19 5.68 -7.62
C ILE A 4 4.65 6.21 -6.27
N PHE A 5 4.37 5.44 -5.22
CA PHE A 5 4.81 5.72 -3.86
C PHE A 5 5.22 4.41 -3.20
N ALA A 6 6.33 4.43 -2.45
CA ALA A 6 6.83 3.30 -1.70
C ALA A 6 7.29 3.76 -0.31
N TYR A 7 7.14 2.87 0.67
CA TYR A 7 7.61 3.07 2.03
C TYR A 7 8.48 1.88 2.43
N LEU A 8 9.67 2.16 2.95
CA LEU A 8 10.61 1.17 3.47
C LEU A 8 11.03 1.61 4.87
N ASN A 9 10.79 0.75 5.86
CA ASN A 9 11.25 0.94 7.23
C ASN A 9 12.40 -0.03 7.51
N PHE A 10 13.54 0.51 7.94
CA PHE A 10 14.73 -0.27 8.30
C PHE A 10 15.11 0.02 9.75
N LEU A 11 15.26 -1.03 10.56
CA LEU A 11 15.51 -0.94 12.02
C LEU A 11 14.53 -0.01 12.75
N THR A 12 13.33 0.15 12.18
CA THR A 12 12.24 0.98 12.71
C THR A 12 10.99 0.10 12.72
N PRO A 13 10.69 -0.58 13.85
CA PRO A 13 9.55 -1.46 13.94
C PRO A 13 8.25 -0.71 13.64
N LYS A 14 7.46 -1.28 12.72
CA LYS A 14 6.13 -0.80 12.35
C LYS A 14 5.18 -1.97 12.26
N SER A 15 3.97 -1.78 12.74
CA SER A 15 2.89 -2.73 12.49
C SER A 15 2.50 -2.71 11.01
N ARG A 16 1.96 -3.82 10.52
CA ARG A 16 1.43 -3.92 9.15
C ARG A 16 0.37 -2.85 8.87
N LYS A 17 -0.47 -2.54 9.87
CA LYS A 17 -1.49 -1.49 9.78
C LYS A 17 -0.87 -0.12 9.53
N GLU A 18 0.15 0.27 10.30
CA GLU A 18 0.85 1.54 10.10
C GLU A 18 1.48 1.64 8.69
N VAL A 19 2.09 0.56 8.20
CA VAL A 19 2.66 0.51 6.85
C VAL A 19 1.57 0.75 5.80
N VAL A 20 0.43 0.04 5.91
CA VAL A 20 -0.70 0.21 4.99
C VAL A 20 -1.24 1.65 5.04
N ASP A 21 -1.43 2.22 6.22
CA ASP A 21 -1.94 3.58 6.39
C ASP A 21 -1.00 4.62 5.74
N ILE A 22 0.31 4.45 5.87
CA ILE A 22 1.32 5.30 5.21
C ILE A 22 1.24 5.18 3.68
N LEU A 23 1.15 3.95 3.16
CA LEU A 23 1.04 3.70 1.72
C LEU A 23 -0.23 4.35 1.13
N ILE A 24 -1.37 4.17 1.80
CA ILE A 24 -2.64 4.76 1.38
C ILE A 24 -2.58 6.28 1.42
N GLN A 25 -2.01 6.87 2.48
CA GLN A 25 -1.86 8.32 2.56
C GLN A 25 -0.94 8.86 1.45
N GLY A 26 0.12 8.13 1.09
CA GLY A 26 0.97 8.45 -0.04
C GLY A 26 0.22 8.44 -1.38
N LEU A 27 -0.60 7.41 -1.62
CA LEU A 27 -1.46 7.34 -2.80
C LEU A 27 -2.47 8.50 -2.85
N ARG A 28 -3.11 8.83 -1.71
CA ARG A 28 -4.06 9.96 -1.61
C ARG A 28 -3.42 11.29 -2.02
N ARG A 29 -2.16 11.53 -1.65
CA ARG A 29 -1.41 12.74 -2.05
C ARG A 29 -1.14 12.82 -3.54
N MET A 30 -1.24 11.71 -4.28
CA MET A 30 -1.03 11.66 -5.72
C MET A 30 -2.33 11.74 -6.53
N GLU A 31 -3.50 11.77 -5.88
CA GLU A 31 -4.79 11.70 -6.59
C GLU A 31 -5.02 12.85 -7.56
N TYR A 32 -4.45 14.02 -7.29
CA TYR A 32 -4.52 15.20 -8.14
C TYR A 32 -4.00 14.95 -9.58
N ARG A 33 -3.17 13.92 -9.77
CA ARG A 33 -2.64 13.54 -11.10
C ARG A 33 -3.67 12.82 -11.98
N GLY A 34 -4.78 12.37 -11.39
CA GLY A 34 -5.80 11.53 -12.04
C GLY A 34 -5.31 10.11 -12.29
N TYR A 35 -6.20 9.13 -12.15
CA TYR A 35 -5.94 7.69 -12.34
C TYR A 35 -7.27 6.94 -12.41
N ASP A 36 -7.28 5.74 -13.01
CA ASP A 36 -8.50 4.92 -13.17
C ASP A 36 -8.57 3.75 -12.17
N SER A 37 -7.45 3.43 -11.52
CA SER A 37 -7.34 2.35 -10.53
C SER A 37 -6.16 2.58 -9.60
N ALA A 38 -6.20 1.93 -8.43
CA ALA A 38 -5.12 1.95 -7.44
C ALA A 38 -4.78 0.53 -6.97
N GLY A 39 -3.55 0.35 -6.50
CA GLY A 39 -3.13 -0.89 -5.88
C GLY A 39 -1.93 -0.71 -4.96
N LEU A 40 -1.73 -1.69 -4.08
CA LEU A 40 -0.56 -1.77 -3.21
C LEU A 40 -0.10 -3.22 -3.04
N ALA A 41 1.16 -3.34 -2.63
CA ALA A 41 1.84 -4.61 -2.39
C ALA A 41 2.51 -4.55 -1.01
N ILE A 42 2.32 -5.58 -0.19
CA ILE A 42 2.96 -5.71 1.13
C ILE A 42 3.35 -7.16 1.41
N ASP A 43 4.34 -7.37 2.26
CA ASP A 43 4.70 -8.72 2.70
C ASP A 43 3.55 -9.35 3.52
N SER A 44 3.18 -10.58 3.15
CA SER A 44 2.09 -11.33 3.78
C SER A 44 2.54 -12.22 4.92
N GLY A 45 3.79 -12.69 4.88
CA GLY A 45 4.40 -13.58 5.89
C GLY A 45 4.79 -12.87 7.18
N LYS A 46 5.42 -13.60 8.09
CA LYS A 46 5.87 -13.04 9.38
C LYS A 46 7.12 -12.17 9.18
N PRO A 47 7.37 -11.18 10.06
CA PRO A 47 8.55 -10.30 9.94
C PRO A 47 9.89 -11.04 9.94
N GLU A 48 9.93 -12.23 10.55
CA GLU A 48 11.10 -13.10 10.67
C GLU A 48 11.30 -14.04 9.47
N GLU A 49 10.35 -14.11 8.54
CA GLU A 49 10.43 -14.94 7.33
C GLU A 49 11.02 -14.15 6.17
N ALA A 50 12.30 -14.40 5.89
CA ALA A 50 12.95 -13.91 4.68
C ALA A 50 12.22 -14.43 3.42
N HIS A 51 12.08 -13.57 2.41
CA HIS A 51 11.37 -13.90 1.16
C HIS A 51 9.90 -14.31 1.34
N SER A 52 9.23 -13.70 2.32
CA SER A 52 7.79 -13.84 2.51
C SER A 52 7.01 -13.60 1.21
N PRO A 53 5.89 -14.32 0.98
CA PRO A 53 5.03 -14.05 -0.18
C PRO A 53 4.49 -12.62 -0.12
N VAL A 54 4.31 -11.98 -1.27
CA VAL A 54 3.75 -10.62 -1.37
C VAL A 54 2.24 -10.71 -1.53
N ALA A 55 1.49 -10.04 -0.66
CA ALA A 55 0.06 -9.78 -0.84
C ALA A 55 -0.13 -8.59 -1.78
N LEU A 56 -0.99 -8.76 -2.79
CA LEU A 56 -1.32 -7.75 -3.79
C LEU A 56 -2.78 -7.35 -3.65
N PHE A 57 -3.03 -6.05 -3.50
CA PHE A 57 -4.37 -5.47 -3.45
C PHE A 57 -4.53 -4.50 -4.60
N ARG A 58 -5.61 -4.64 -5.37
CA ARG A 58 -5.91 -3.79 -6.54
C ARG A 58 -7.41 -3.54 -6.63
N LYS A 59 -7.80 -2.30 -6.89
CA LYS A 59 -9.19 -1.90 -7.11
C LYS A 59 -9.29 -0.82 -8.18
N CYS A 60 -10.36 -0.91 -8.98
CA CYS A 60 -10.75 0.15 -9.90
C CYS A 60 -11.36 1.33 -9.13
N GLY A 61 -11.20 2.53 -9.68
CA GLY A 61 -11.67 3.76 -9.07
C GLY A 61 -10.70 4.33 -8.05
N LYS A 62 -11.23 5.05 -7.06
CA LYS A 62 -10.47 5.87 -6.12
C LYS A 62 -9.68 5.05 -5.10
N VAL A 63 -8.70 5.67 -4.44
CA VAL A 63 -7.91 5.05 -3.36
C VAL A 63 -8.81 4.59 -2.19
N ASP A 64 -9.94 5.25 -1.95
CA ASP A 64 -10.89 4.82 -0.91
C ASP A 64 -11.46 3.42 -1.18
N ASN A 65 -11.75 3.07 -2.43
CA ASN A 65 -12.19 1.72 -2.81
C ASN A 65 -11.12 0.67 -2.48
N LEU A 66 -9.84 1.02 -2.64
CA LEU A 66 -8.72 0.15 -2.28
C LEU A 66 -8.61 0.00 -0.76
N GLN A 67 -8.78 1.07 0.01
CA GLN A 67 -8.77 1.04 1.47
C GLN A 67 -9.88 0.13 2.03
N GLU A 68 -11.09 0.22 1.48
CA GLU A 68 -12.22 -0.66 1.86
C GLU A 68 -11.94 -2.13 1.58
N ALA A 69 -11.17 -2.44 0.53
CA ALA A 69 -10.83 -3.81 0.16
C ALA A 69 -9.71 -4.44 1.01
N ILE A 70 -8.99 -3.64 1.79
CA ILE A 70 -7.88 -4.07 2.65
C ILE A 70 -8.33 -4.25 4.11
N ASN A 71 -9.33 -3.49 4.53
CA ASN A 71 -9.96 -3.61 5.86
C ASN A 71 -10.82 -4.88 5.96
#